data_AF-A0A7J2JKC6-F1
#
_entry.id   AF-A0A7J2JKC6-F1
#
_cell.length_a   1.000
_cell.length_b   1.000
_cell.length_c   1.000
_cell.angle_alpha   90.00
_cell.angle_beta   90.00
_cell.angle_gamma   90.00
#
_symmetry.space_group_name_H-M   'P 1'
#
loop_
_entity.id
_entity.type
_entity.pdbx_description
1 polymer ?
#
loop_
_entity_poly.entity_id
_entity_poly.type
_entity_poly.pdbx_seq_one_letter_code
_entity_poly.pdbx_strand_id
1 'polypeptide(L)' 'REFMADAGAVQLTRYPGGLISALEKIKAAYAGGAKTKVNPAVAPMFFADPIRKRMVNMFNTHPPIDERIKILRAM' A
#
# COMPACT_ATOMS: atom_id res chain seq x y z
N ARG A 1 -10.52 1.12 -4.77
CA ARG A 1 -9.61 1.18 -5.95
C ARG A 1 -8.43 0.23 -5.79
N GLU A 2 -7.60 0.39 -4.76
CA GLU A 2 -6.36 -0.40 -4.59
C GLU A 2 -6.59 -1.92 -4.51
N PHE A 3 -7.65 -2.40 -3.83
CA PHE A 3 -7.98 -3.83 -3.82
C PHE A 3 -8.32 -4.41 -5.20
N MET A 4 -8.98 -3.62 -6.05
CA MET A 4 -9.27 -4.04 -7.43
C MET A 4 -8.00 -4.06 -8.28
N ALA A 5 -7.10 -3.11 -8.04
CA ALA A 5 -5.78 -3.10 -8.68
C ALA A 5 -4.94 -4.30 -8.25
N ASP A 6 -4.97 -4.67 -6.96
CA ASP A 6 -4.30 -5.86 -6.43
C ASP A 6 -4.86 -7.15 -7.05
N ALA A 7 -6.19 -7.29 -7.07
CA ALA A 7 -6.84 -8.43 -7.71
C ALA A 7 -6.48 -8.51 -9.21
N GLY A 8 -6.48 -7.39 -9.93
CA GLY A 8 -6.08 -7.33 -11.33
C GLY A 8 -4.61 -7.72 -11.54
N ALA A 9 -3.71 -7.25 -10.66
CA ALA A 9 -2.30 -7.62 -10.72
C ALA A 9 -2.08 -9.13 -10.47
N VAL A 10 -2.81 -9.72 -9.52
CA VAL A 10 -2.79 -11.17 -9.30
C VAL A 10 -3.35 -11.93 -10.49
N GLN A 11 -4.45 -11.46 -11.10
CA GLN A 11 -5.02 -12.09 -12.28
C GLN A 11 -4.05 -12.09 -13.47
N LEU A 12 -3.32 -10.98 -13.68
CA LEU A 12 -2.34 -10.85 -14.76
C LEU A 12 -1.09 -11.69 -14.52
N THR A 13 -0.56 -11.69 -13.29
CA THR A 13 0.71 -12.36 -12.96
C THR A 13 0.55 -13.81 -12.53
N ARG A 14 -0.66 -14.20 -12.11
CA ARG A 14 -0.99 -15.48 -11.46
C ARG A 14 -0.09 -15.81 -10.26
N TYR A 15 0.48 -14.79 -9.62
CA TYR A 15 1.45 -14.94 -8.56
C TYR A 15 1.21 -13.98 -7.39
N PRO A 16 0.25 -14.28 -6.50
CA PRO A 16 -0.07 -13.43 -5.35
C PRO A 16 1.11 -13.26 -4.39
N GLY A 17 1.95 -14.29 -4.24
CA GLY A 17 3.14 -14.26 -3.38
C GLY A 17 4.14 -13.14 -3.73
N GLY A 18 4.29 -12.85 -5.03
CA GLY A 18 5.17 -11.76 -5.49
C GLY A 18 4.67 -10.39 -5.06
N LEU A 19 3.36 -10.15 -5.18
CA LEU A 19 2.74 -8.89 -4.76
C LEU A 19 2.78 -8.74 -3.23
N ILE A 20 2.51 -9.81 -2.49
CA ILE A 20 2.63 -9.83 -1.02
C ILE A 20 4.05 -9.46 -0.60
N SER A 21 5.06 -10.09 -1.19
CA SER A 21 6.47 -9.80 -0.86
C SER A 21 6.85 -8.35 -1.17
N ALA A 22 6.36 -7.79 -2.27
CA ALA A 22 6.59 -6.39 -2.62
C ALA A 22 5.96 -5.44 -1.59
N LEU A 23 4.71 -5.70 -1.18
CA LEU A 23 4.01 -4.90 -0.18
C LEU A 23 4.68 -4.96 1.20
N GLU A 24 5.18 -6.13 1.60
CA GLU A 24 5.94 -6.30 2.85
C GLU A 24 7.24 -5.49 2.84
N LYS A 25 7.98 -5.50 1.72
CA LYS A 25 9.19 -4.67 1.55
C LYS A 25 8.89 -3.18 1.62
N ILE A 26 7.80 -2.74 0.98
CA ILE A 26 7.35 -1.35 1.06
C ILE A 26 6.99 -1.00 2.51
N LYS A 27 6.20 -1.83 3.19
CA LYS A 27 5.85 -1.61 4.61
C LYS A 27 7.10 -1.46 5.48
N ALA A 28 8.10 -2.32 5.29
CA ALA A 28 9.36 -2.28 6.01
C ALA A 28 10.16 -1.00 5.72
N ALA A 29 10.24 -0.58 4.44
CA ALA A 29 10.93 0.64 4.04
C ALA A 29 10.33 1.91 4.66
N TYR A 30 9.00 1.94 4.85
CA TYR A 30 8.28 3.05 5.47
C TYR A 30 8.09 2.90 6.99
N ALA A 31 8.60 1.83 7.62
CA ALA A 31 8.45 1.56 9.04
C ALA A 31 8.99 2.72 9.92
N GLY A 32 10.04 3.41 9.46
CA GLY A 32 10.64 4.58 10.10
C GLY A 32 9.97 5.94 9.82
N GLY A 33 8.88 5.97 9.05
CA GLY A 33 8.27 7.21 8.54
C GLY A 33 8.90 7.67 7.22
N ALA A 34 8.20 8.56 6.50
CA ALA A 34 8.78 9.15 5.29
C ALA A 34 10.02 9.96 5.68
N LYS A 35 11.17 9.58 5.11
CA LYS A 35 12.46 10.28 5.32
C LYS A 35 12.48 11.68 4.73
N THR A 36 11.43 12.06 3.99
CA THR A 36 11.36 13.28 3.20
C THR A 36 9.98 13.92 3.35
N LYS A 37 9.93 15.25 3.42
CA LYS A 37 8.65 15.98 3.37
C LYS A 37 8.05 15.79 1.98
N VAL A 38 6.91 15.09 1.89
CA VAL A 38 6.19 14.86 0.64
C VAL A 38 5.07 15.88 0.51
N ASN A 39 4.92 16.48 -0.68
CA ASN A 39 3.78 17.33 -0.98
C ASN A 39 2.49 16.48 -1.01
N PRO A 40 1.44 16.81 -0.24
CA PRO A 40 0.18 16.06 -0.24
C PRO A 40 -0.44 15.86 -1.61
N ALA A 41 -0.23 16.80 -2.55
CA ALA A 41 -0.75 16.71 -3.91
C ALA A 41 -0.20 15.50 -4.69
N VAL A 42 0.99 15.00 -4.35
CA VAL A 42 1.59 13.82 -4.99
C VAL A 42 1.36 12.53 -4.20
N ALA A 43 0.71 12.59 -3.03
CA ALA A 43 0.46 11.41 -2.19
C ALA A 43 -0.25 10.25 -2.93
N PRO A 44 -1.24 10.48 -3.83
CA PRO A 44 -1.88 9.40 -4.58
C PRO A 44 -0.98 8.65 -5.57
N MET A 45 0.24 9.16 -5.86
CA MET A 45 1.21 8.49 -6.72
C MET A 45 2.05 7.44 -5.98
N PHE A 46 1.97 7.39 -4.65
CA PHE A 46 2.75 6.46 -3.84
C PHE A 46 2.00 5.15 -3.60
N PHE A 47 2.74 4.05 -3.48
CA PHE A 47 2.16 2.74 -3.13
C PHE A 47 1.76 2.61 -1.66
N ALA A 48 2.32 3.47 -0.81
CA ALA A 48 2.08 3.56 0.62
C ALA A 48 1.84 5.02 0.98
N ASP A 49 0.98 5.30 1.96
CA ASP A 49 0.75 6.67 2.40
C ASP A 49 2.06 7.29 2.93
N PRO A 50 2.62 8.30 2.23
CA PRO A 50 3.88 8.94 2.64
C PRO A 50 3.66 9.88 3.83
N ILE A 51 2.42 10.27 4.12
CA ILE A 51 2.07 11.22 5.17
C ILE A 51 1.42 10.42 6.30
N ARG A 52 2.25 9.91 7.23
CA ARG A 52 1.75 9.24 8.45
C ARG A 52 0.97 10.23 9.33
N LYS A 53 -0.30 10.49 9.04
CA LYS A 53 -1.23 11.10 9.99
C LYS A 53 -1.95 9.99 10.74
N ARG A 54 -1.40 9.65 11.90
CA ARG A 54 -1.85 8.61 12.85
C ARG A 54 -3.30 8.77 13.36
N MET A 55 -4.07 9.75 12.88
CA MET A 55 -5.36 10.14 13.47
C MET A 55 -6.51 10.37 12.48
N VAL A 56 -6.35 10.18 11.17
CA VAL A 56 -7.45 10.53 10.24
C VAL A 56 -7.62 9.50 9.14
N ASN A 57 -8.45 8.49 9.39
CA ASN A 57 -9.01 7.58 8.36
C ASN A 57 -9.71 8.35 7.22
N MET A 58 -9.97 9.66 7.38
CA MET A 58 -10.66 10.51 6.43
C MET A 58 -9.77 11.07 5.30
N PHE A 59 -8.43 10.95 5.40
CA PHE A 59 -7.49 11.43 4.38
C PHE A 59 -6.50 10.36 3.87
N ASN A 60 -6.67 9.10 4.26
CA ASN A 60 -5.86 8.01 3.71
C ASN A 60 -6.16 7.87 2.22
N THR A 61 -5.19 8.20 1.37
CA THR A 61 -5.32 8.03 -0.09
C THR A 61 -5.29 6.55 -0.49
N HIS A 62 -4.78 5.67 0.39
CA HIS A 62 -4.73 4.22 0.20
C HIS A 62 -5.20 3.48 1.47
N PRO A 63 -5.88 2.33 1.32
CA PRO A 63 -6.17 1.46 2.47
C PRO A 63 -4.86 0.94 3.08
N PRO A 64 -4.87 0.57 4.38
CA PRO A 64 -3.70 0.03 5.06
C PRO A 64 -3.08 -1.15 4.29
N ILE A 65 -1.75 -1.15 4.15
CA ILE A 65 -1.02 -2.24 3.48
C ILE A 65 -1.30 -3.60 4.13
N ASP A 66 -1.48 -3.63 5.46
CA ASP A 66 -1.79 -4.86 6.18
C ASP A 66 -3.11 -5.49 5.76
N GLU A 67 -4.12 -4.68 5.47
CA GLU A 67 -5.41 -5.15 4.98
C GLU A 67 -5.30 -5.71 3.57
N ARG A 68 -4.51 -5.05 2.71
CA ARG A 68 -4.21 -5.54 1.35
C ARG A 68 -3.49 -6.89 1.38
N ILE A 69 -2.45 -7.03 2.21
CA ILE A 69 -1.73 -8.29 2.39
C ILE A 69 -2.66 -9.39 2.90
N LYS A 70 -3.55 -9.08 3.85
CA LYS A 70 -4.52 -10.05 4.37
C LYS A 70 -5.44 -10.60 3.26
N ILE A 71 -5.97 -9.73 2.40
CA ILE A 71 -6.83 -10.14 1.29
C ILE A 71 -6.04 -10.99 0.28
N LEU A 72 -4.83 -10.55 -0.09
CA LEU A 72 -3.99 -11.28 -1.04
C LEU A 72 -3.56 -12.67 -0.54
N ARG A 73 -3.40 -12.85 0.77
CA ARG A 73 -3.13 -14.18 1.38
C ARG A 73 -4.34 -15.10 1.38
N ALA A 74 -5.54 -14.56 1.20
CA ALA A 74 -6.79 -15.32 1.14
C ALA A 74 -7.25 -15.62 -0.30
N MET A 75 -6.49 -15.16 -1.31
CA MET A 75 -6.68 -15.46 -2.74
C MET A 75 -5.87 -16.70 -3.13
#